data_AF-A0A921BA19-F1
#
_entry.id   AF-A0A921BA19-F1
#
_cell.length_a   1.000
_cell.length_b   1.000
_cell.length_c   1.000
_cell.angle_alpha   90.00
_cell.angle_beta   90.00
_cell.angle_gamma   90.00
#
_symmetry.space_group_name_H-M   'P 1'
#
loop_
_entity.id
_entity.type
_entity.pdbx_description
1 polymer ?
#
loop_
_entity_poly.entity_id
_entity_poly.type
_entity_poly.pdbx_seq_one_letter_code
_entity_poly.pdbx_strand_id
1 'polypeptide(L)'
;MPLGEKYEFNILHPLGLSVLQLEPIWIRLESHNYKSWEPKHVDDIYVTYEEAMRDQPLDGLILTGAPVETIDFEDVYYWEEIKTILSDARKNIPSTLGLCWAGFVMAYLEGVKKLNYDHKLFGVFELKNLAPDHPIIGELDDVFFCPQSRHAGMLMKQWKKLQNPAA
;
A
#
# COMPACT_ATOMS: atom_id res chain seq x y z
N MET A 1 1.32 8.43 -5.42
CA MET A 1 1.59 8.03 -6.83
C MET A 1 1.66 9.24 -7.76
N PRO A 2 2.57 9.28 -8.76
CA PRO A 2 2.48 10.20 -9.88
C PRO A 2 1.31 9.85 -10.82
N LEU A 3 0.77 10.82 -11.56
CA LEU A 3 -0.39 10.63 -12.46
C LEU A 3 -1.62 10.07 -11.73
N GLY A 4 -2.07 10.80 -10.71
CA GLY A 4 -3.14 10.43 -9.79
C GLY A 4 -4.43 9.95 -10.41
N GLU A 5 -5.05 10.79 -11.23
CA GLU A 5 -6.34 10.53 -11.88
C GLU A 5 -6.35 9.20 -12.64
N LYS A 6 -5.27 8.89 -13.36
CA LYS A 6 -5.13 7.61 -14.06
C LYS A 6 -5.02 6.44 -13.07
N TYR A 7 -4.34 6.66 -11.94
CA TYR A 7 -4.16 5.65 -10.92
C TYR A 7 -5.45 5.39 -10.13
N GLU A 8 -6.28 6.40 -9.88
CA GLU A 8 -7.61 6.28 -9.28
C GLU A 8 -8.47 5.27 -10.04
N PHE A 9 -8.53 5.38 -11.37
CA PHE A 9 -9.27 4.43 -12.21
C PHE A 9 -8.76 2.98 -12.06
N ASN A 10 -7.45 2.78 -11.97
CA ASN A 10 -6.86 1.45 -11.79
C ASN A 10 -7.23 0.81 -10.44
N ILE A 11 -7.55 1.63 -9.42
CA ILE A 11 -8.02 1.14 -8.12
C ILE A 11 -9.53 0.93 -8.13
N LEU A 12 -10.30 1.86 -8.71
CA LEU A 12 -11.76 1.77 -8.77
C LEU A 12 -12.24 0.60 -9.63
N HIS A 13 -11.55 0.30 -10.73
CA HIS A 13 -11.96 -0.77 -11.64
C HIS A 13 -12.13 -2.13 -10.95
N PRO A 14 -11.15 -2.68 -10.22
CA PRO A 14 -11.33 -3.93 -9.49
C PRO A 14 -12.30 -3.80 -8.30
N LEU A 15 -12.32 -2.67 -7.58
CA LEU A 15 -13.25 -2.45 -6.47
C LEU A 15 -14.71 -2.43 -6.93
N GLY A 16 -14.98 -1.87 -8.12
CA GLY A 16 -16.32 -1.81 -8.72
C GLY A 16 -16.88 -3.16 -9.16
N LEU A 17 -16.08 -4.24 -9.10
CA LEU A 17 -16.56 -5.62 -9.32
C LEU A 17 -17.18 -6.23 -8.06
N SER A 18 -17.05 -5.56 -6.91
CA SER A 18 -17.68 -5.99 -5.67
C SER A 18 -19.21 -5.93 -5.75
N VAL A 19 -19.88 -6.89 -5.10
CA VAL A 19 -21.33 -6.87 -4.89
C VAL A 19 -21.75 -5.90 -3.78
N LEU A 20 -20.80 -5.49 -2.94
CA LEU A 20 -21.03 -4.51 -1.88
C LEU A 20 -20.99 -3.10 -2.44
N GLN A 21 -21.85 -2.22 -1.94
CA GLN A 21 -21.73 -0.80 -2.21
C GLN A 21 -20.46 -0.28 -1.53
N LEU A 22 -19.57 0.31 -2.32
CA LEU A 22 -18.34 0.93 -1.84
C LEU A 22 -18.43 2.44 -2.04
N GLU A 23 -18.09 3.19 -0.99
CA GLU A 23 -17.96 4.65 -1.02
C GLU A 23 -16.47 5.01 -0.93
N PRO A 24 -15.80 5.30 -2.06
CA PRO A 24 -14.39 5.65 -2.03
C PRO A 24 -14.19 7.06 -1.47
N ILE A 25 -13.34 7.17 -0.45
CA ILE A 25 -12.85 8.45 0.08
C ILE A 25 -11.39 8.60 -0.34
N TRP A 26 -11.10 9.65 -1.10
CA TRP A 26 -9.75 9.93 -1.57
C TRP A 26 -8.98 10.74 -0.53
N ILE A 27 -7.92 10.15 0.02
CA ILE A 27 -7.13 10.74 1.10
C ILE A 27 -5.79 11.23 0.56
N ARG A 28 -5.45 12.49 0.85
CA ARG A 28 -4.14 13.07 0.57
C ARG A 28 -3.37 13.27 1.87
N LEU A 29 -2.06 13.07 1.79
CA LEU A 29 -1.12 13.55 2.79
C LEU A 29 -1.08 15.09 2.80
N GLU A 30 -1.07 15.68 3.99
CA GLU A 30 -0.96 17.10 4.23
C GLU A 30 0.45 17.62 3.94
N SER A 31 1.47 16.84 4.29
CA SER A 31 2.86 17.24 4.06
C SER A 31 3.28 17.10 2.60
N HIS A 32 2.57 16.30 1.78
CA HIS A 32 2.99 15.97 0.41
C HIS A 32 2.61 17.05 -0.63
N ASN A 33 3.52 17.33 -1.57
CA ASN A 33 3.26 18.25 -2.67
C ASN A 33 3.09 17.47 -3.98
N TYR A 34 1.86 17.44 -4.49
CA TYR A 34 1.42 16.66 -5.64
C TYR A 34 1.77 17.32 -6.99
N LYS A 35 3.05 17.59 -7.24
CA LYS A 35 3.53 18.34 -8.43
C LYS A 35 3.13 17.79 -9.80
N SER A 36 2.72 16.52 -9.86
CA SER A 36 2.33 15.83 -11.12
C SER A 36 0.82 15.75 -11.34
N TRP A 37 0.04 16.36 -10.44
CA TRP A 37 -1.42 16.35 -10.47
C TRP A 37 -1.93 17.73 -10.87
N GLU A 38 -3.14 17.79 -11.43
CA GLU A 38 -3.86 19.05 -11.54
C GLU A 38 -4.21 19.53 -10.12
N PRO A 39 -3.73 20.71 -9.66
CA PRO A 39 -3.95 21.15 -8.28
C PRO A 39 -5.42 21.17 -7.88
N LYS A 40 -6.28 21.60 -8.82
CA LYS A 40 -7.73 21.66 -8.62
C LYS A 40 -8.36 20.30 -8.36
N HIS A 41 -7.88 19.23 -9.02
CA HIS A 41 -8.40 17.88 -8.79
C HIS A 41 -8.14 17.41 -7.36
N VAL A 42 -6.93 17.66 -6.85
CA VAL A 42 -6.57 17.31 -5.47
C VAL A 42 -7.41 18.14 -4.47
N ASP A 43 -7.53 19.44 -4.69
CA ASP A 43 -8.26 20.32 -3.77
C ASP A 43 -9.77 20.06 -3.75
N ASP A 44 -10.37 19.68 -4.89
CA ASP A 44 -11.82 19.46 -5.01
C ASP A 44 -12.26 18.06 -4.52
N ILE A 45 -11.39 17.05 -4.59
CA ILE A 45 -11.77 15.63 -4.40
C ILE A 45 -11.08 14.98 -3.21
N TYR A 46 -9.86 15.41 -2.85
CA TYR A 46 -9.09 14.77 -1.79
C TYR A 46 -9.21 15.48 -0.45
N VAL A 47 -9.47 14.69 0.59
CA VAL A 47 -9.53 15.13 1.99
C VAL A 47 -8.30 14.68 2.77
N THR A 48 -8.03 15.28 3.93
CA THR A 48 -6.99 14.77 4.83
C THR A 48 -7.44 13.49 5.54
N TYR A 49 -6.51 12.77 6.14
CA TYR A 49 -6.85 11.57 6.93
C TYR A 49 -7.75 11.91 8.12
N GLU A 50 -7.49 13.04 8.79
CA GLU A 50 -8.31 13.50 9.92
C GLU A 50 -9.74 13.82 9.47
N GLU A 51 -9.91 14.46 8.32
CA GLU A 51 -11.23 14.74 7.73
C GLU A 51 -11.98 13.45 7.39
N ALA A 52 -11.30 12.47 6.77
CA ALA A 52 -11.89 11.19 6.40
C ALA A 52 -12.36 10.35 7.62
N MET A 53 -11.70 10.50 8.76
CA MET A 53 -12.01 9.75 10.00
C MET A 53 -12.96 10.48 10.95
N ARG A 54 -13.38 11.71 10.62
CA ARG A 54 -14.11 12.61 11.54
C ARG A 54 -15.48 12.09 11.94
N ASP A 55 -16.28 11.67 10.95
CA ASP A 55 -17.69 11.33 11.16
C ASP A 55 -17.88 9.85 11.49
N GLN A 56 -17.20 8.98 10.75
CA GLN A 56 -17.25 7.54 10.94
C GLN A 56 -15.87 6.91 10.64
N PRO A 57 -15.46 5.87 11.39
CA PRO A 57 -14.26 5.11 11.04
C PRO A 57 -14.39 4.47 9.67
N LEU A 58 -13.28 4.36 8.94
CA LEU A 58 -13.22 3.65 7.67
C LEU A 58 -13.24 2.13 7.89
N ASP A 59 -13.94 1.40 7.01
CA ASP A 59 -13.91 -0.07 7.01
C ASP A 59 -12.60 -0.63 6.43
N GLY A 60 -11.94 0.15 5.56
CA GLY A 60 -10.70 -0.25 4.93
C GLY A 60 -9.87 0.94 4.45
N LEU A 61 -8.55 0.77 4.46
CA LEU A 61 -7.59 1.77 3.98
C LEU A 61 -6.65 1.15 2.93
N ILE A 62 -6.53 1.80 1.77
CA ILE A 62 -5.53 1.43 0.75
C ILE A 62 -4.42 2.48 0.75
N LEU A 63 -3.23 2.11 1.21
CA LEU A 63 -2.04 2.96 1.08
C LEU A 63 -1.31 2.60 -0.21
N THR A 64 -1.17 3.59 -1.10
CA THR A 64 -0.64 3.39 -2.45
C THR A 64 0.89 3.46 -2.50
N GLY A 65 1.47 3.05 -3.62
CA GLY A 65 2.91 3.18 -3.85
C GLY A 65 3.38 4.64 -3.95
N ALA A 66 4.68 4.83 -3.81
CA ALA A 66 5.35 6.10 -4.06
C ALA A 66 6.73 5.88 -4.71
N PRO A 67 7.20 6.82 -5.55
CA PRO A 67 8.48 6.70 -6.26
C PRO A 67 9.67 7.08 -5.36
N VAL A 68 9.71 6.53 -4.14
CA VAL A 68 10.73 6.82 -3.11
C VAL A 68 11.40 5.55 -2.59
N GLU A 69 11.26 4.44 -3.32
CA GLU A 69 11.72 3.11 -2.87
C GLU A 69 13.22 3.01 -2.61
N THR A 70 14.05 3.84 -3.25
CA THR A 70 15.50 3.88 -3.04
C THR A 70 15.94 4.74 -1.86
N ILE A 71 15.04 5.57 -1.33
CA ILE A 71 15.28 6.40 -0.13
C ILE A 71 15.03 5.52 1.10
N ASP A 72 15.80 5.73 2.17
CA ASP A 72 15.50 5.09 3.45
C ASP A 72 14.22 5.67 4.05
N PHE A 73 13.44 4.83 4.75
CA PHE A 73 12.08 5.21 5.16
C PHE A 73 12.08 6.48 6.01
N GLU A 74 12.99 6.57 6.96
CA GLU A 74 13.17 7.72 7.85
C GLU A 74 13.56 9.01 7.13
N ASP A 75 14.17 8.91 5.96
CA ASP A 75 14.57 10.05 5.15
C ASP A 75 13.47 10.50 4.17
N VAL A 76 12.37 9.75 4.07
CA VAL A 76 11.20 10.17 3.29
C VAL A 76 10.51 11.30 4.03
N TYR A 77 10.35 12.44 3.37
CA TYR A 77 9.93 13.66 4.05
C TYR A 77 8.52 13.60 4.70
N TYR A 78 7.62 12.75 4.20
CA TYR A 78 6.28 12.50 4.78
C TYR A 78 6.22 11.25 5.66
N TRP A 79 7.38 10.74 6.11
CA TRP A 79 7.48 9.50 6.88
C TRP A 79 6.71 9.55 8.20
N GLU A 80 6.88 10.61 8.98
CA GLU A 80 6.20 10.75 10.28
C GLU A 80 4.68 10.79 10.14
N GLU A 81 4.18 11.43 9.09
CA GLU A 81 2.74 11.45 8.77
C GLU A 81 2.23 10.04 8.44
N ILE A 82 2.92 9.32 7.56
CA ILE A 82 2.56 7.93 7.21
C ILE A 82 2.59 7.01 8.43
N LYS A 83 3.61 7.11 9.29
CA LYS A 83 3.67 6.33 10.53
C LYS A 83 2.48 6.63 11.45
N THR A 84 2.10 7.90 11.56
CA THR A 84 0.98 8.33 12.40
C THR A 84 -0.33 7.75 11.87
N ILE A 85 -0.59 7.90 10.57
CA ILE A 85 -1.77 7.34 9.89
C ILE A 85 -1.84 5.83 10.09
N LEU A 86 -0.75 5.10 9.83
CA LEU A 86 -0.74 3.63 9.95
C LEU A 86 -0.86 3.14 11.40
N SER A 87 -0.33 3.88 12.37
CA SER A 87 -0.47 3.58 13.80
C SER A 87 -1.92 3.75 14.27
N ASP A 88 -2.62 4.76 13.74
CA ASP A 88 -4.04 4.98 14.00
C ASP A 88 -4.92 3.94 13.29
N ALA A 89 -4.68 3.74 11.98
CA ALA A 89 -5.39 2.76 11.16
C ALA A 89 -5.35 1.36 11.79
N ARG A 90 -4.22 0.93 12.37
CA ARG A 90 -4.10 -0.36 13.06
C ARG A 90 -5.08 -0.54 14.23
N LYS A 91 -5.51 0.55 14.86
CA LYS A 91 -6.41 0.54 16.02
C LYS A 91 -7.87 0.74 15.62
N ASN A 92 -8.10 1.53 14.57
CA ASN A 92 -9.42 2.08 14.26
C ASN A 92 -10.02 1.61 12.92
N ILE A 93 -9.21 1.04 12.03
CA ILE A 93 -9.63 0.59 10.70
C ILE A 93 -9.48 -0.94 10.63
N PRO A 94 -10.55 -1.70 10.32
CA PRO A 94 -10.52 -3.16 10.31
C PRO A 94 -9.47 -3.78 9.38
N SER A 95 -9.21 -3.19 8.22
CA SER A 95 -8.27 -3.72 7.23
C SER A 95 -7.46 -2.61 6.54
N THR A 96 -6.15 -2.79 6.44
CA THR A 96 -5.27 -1.88 5.69
C THR A 96 -4.48 -2.67 4.65
N LEU A 97 -4.49 -2.20 3.40
CA LEU A 97 -3.77 -2.79 2.27
C LEU A 97 -2.67 -1.83 1.78
N GLY A 98 -1.42 -2.28 1.83
CA GLY A 98 -0.28 -1.55 1.27
C GLY A 98 0.09 -2.03 -0.13
N LEU A 99 0.09 -1.12 -1.11
CA LEU A 99 0.48 -1.43 -2.48
C LEU A 99 1.94 -1.02 -2.76
N CYS A 100 2.72 -1.93 -3.36
CA CYS A 100 4.11 -1.69 -3.75
C CYS A 100 4.96 -1.14 -2.58
N TRP A 101 5.46 0.10 -2.67
CA TRP A 101 6.25 0.73 -1.62
C TRP A 101 5.53 0.77 -0.27
N ALA A 102 4.22 1.01 -0.24
CA ALA A 102 3.45 1.00 1.00
C ALA A 102 3.40 -0.39 1.65
N GLY A 103 3.43 -1.47 0.86
CA GLY A 103 3.58 -2.82 1.40
C GLY A 103 4.93 -3.01 2.11
N PHE A 104 5.99 -2.36 1.62
CA PHE A 104 7.29 -2.34 2.31
C PHE A 104 7.26 -1.51 3.58
N VAL A 105 6.56 -0.37 3.57
CA VAL A 105 6.35 0.44 4.78
C VAL A 105 5.67 -0.37 5.87
N MET A 106 4.57 -1.05 5.54
CA MET A 106 3.84 -1.87 6.52
C MET A 106 4.71 -2.99 7.08
N ALA A 107 5.45 -3.70 6.21
CA ALA A 107 6.37 -4.74 6.65
C ALA A 107 7.52 -4.17 7.51
N TYR A 108 8.01 -2.97 7.20
CA TYR A 108 9.05 -2.29 7.96
C TYR A 108 8.60 -1.94 9.38
N LEU A 109 7.34 -1.50 9.55
CA LEU A 109 6.75 -1.27 10.87
C LEU A 109 6.62 -2.55 11.71
N GLU A 110 6.56 -3.73 11.07
CA GLU A 110 6.65 -5.04 11.74
C GLU A 110 8.10 -5.55 11.90
N GLY A 111 9.10 -4.73 11.56
CA GLY A 111 10.52 -5.07 11.71
C GLY A 111 11.17 -5.76 10.51
N VAL A 112 10.51 -5.84 9.35
CA VAL A 112 11.10 -6.39 8.12
C VAL A 112 11.85 -5.32 7.35
N LYS A 113 13.17 -5.47 7.23
CA LYS A 113 13.98 -4.53 6.45
C LYS A 113 13.81 -4.75 4.95
N LYS A 114 13.71 -3.64 4.19
CA LYS A 114 13.82 -3.68 2.73
C LYS A 114 15.25 -3.99 2.29
N LEU A 115 15.38 -4.54 1.09
CA LEU A 115 16.63 -4.75 0.40
C LEU A 115 16.54 -4.07 -0.96
N ASN A 116 17.47 -3.15 -1.24
CA ASN A 116 17.58 -2.52 -2.55
C ASN A 116 18.25 -3.51 -3.52
N TYR A 117 17.79 -3.52 -4.76
CA TYR A 117 18.34 -4.30 -5.87
C TYR A 117 19.26 -3.42 -6.71
N ASP A 118 20.33 -4.01 -7.25
CA ASP A 118 21.23 -3.33 -8.19
C ASP A 118 20.55 -2.99 -9.52
N HIS A 119 19.52 -3.77 -9.89
CA HIS A 119 18.75 -3.60 -11.11
C HIS A 119 17.25 -3.66 -10.82
N LYS A 120 16.48 -2.92 -11.63
CA LYS A 120 15.02 -2.89 -11.54
C LYS A 120 14.43 -4.29 -11.79
N LEU A 121 13.61 -4.76 -10.86
CA LEU A 121 12.71 -5.88 -11.11
C LEU A 121 11.51 -5.36 -11.90
N PHE A 122 11.47 -5.66 -13.20
CA PHE A 122 10.45 -5.18 -14.12
C PHE A 122 9.95 -6.28 -15.05
N GLY A 123 8.65 -6.55 -15.04
CA GLY A 123 8.03 -7.58 -15.86
C GLY A 123 6.80 -8.21 -15.18
N VAL A 124 6.34 -9.33 -15.74
CA VAL A 124 5.28 -10.17 -15.17
C VAL A 124 5.93 -11.47 -14.73
N PHE A 125 5.72 -11.84 -13.47
CA PHE A 125 6.39 -12.96 -12.85
C PHE A 125 5.37 -14.00 -12.39
N GLU A 126 5.72 -15.27 -12.60
CA GLU A 126 5.00 -16.40 -12.04
C GLU A 126 5.22 -16.45 -10.51
N LEU A 127 4.12 -16.55 -9.77
CA LEU A 127 4.09 -16.68 -8.32
C LEU A 127 3.36 -17.96 -7.93
N LYS A 128 3.79 -18.57 -6.83
CA LYS A 128 3.14 -19.73 -6.23
C LYS A 128 2.26 -19.30 -5.06
N ASN A 129 1.05 -19.83 -4.98
CA ASN A 129 0.18 -19.68 -3.81
C ASN A 129 0.77 -20.47 -2.62
N LEU A 130 1.07 -19.77 -1.53
CA LEU A 130 1.67 -20.35 -0.33
C LEU A 130 0.67 -20.53 0.82
N ALA A 131 -0.56 -20.04 0.66
CA ALA A 131 -1.59 -20.13 1.70
C ALA A 131 -2.99 -20.25 1.04
N PRO A 132 -3.27 -21.39 0.40
CA PRO A 132 -4.51 -21.62 -0.34
C PRO A 132 -5.78 -21.56 0.54
N ASP A 133 -5.65 -21.68 1.86
CA ASP A 133 -6.79 -21.58 2.78
C ASP A 133 -7.08 -20.14 3.25
N HIS A 134 -6.25 -19.16 2.85
CA HIS A 134 -6.40 -17.78 3.32
C HIS A 134 -7.46 -17.01 2.50
N PRO A 135 -8.42 -16.30 3.12
CA PRO A 135 -9.57 -15.69 2.42
C PRO A 135 -9.24 -14.78 1.23
N ILE A 136 -8.07 -14.13 1.24
CA ILE A 136 -7.64 -13.22 0.16
C ILE A 136 -7.08 -13.97 -1.06
N ILE A 137 -6.42 -15.11 -0.85
CA ILE A 137 -5.61 -15.79 -1.87
C ILE A 137 -6.11 -17.21 -2.18
N GLY A 138 -7.07 -17.72 -1.42
CA GLY A 138 -7.65 -19.06 -1.65
C GLY A 138 -8.53 -19.16 -2.88
N GLU A 139 -8.96 -18.02 -3.43
CA GLU A 139 -9.67 -17.96 -4.72
C GLU A 139 -8.72 -17.88 -5.93
N LEU A 140 -7.41 -17.76 -5.70
CA LEU A 140 -6.40 -17.76 -6.77
C LEU A 140 -5.92 -19.17 -7.09
N ASP A 141 -5.48 -19.37 -8.33
CA ASP A 141 -4.80 -20.59 -8.77
C ASP A 141 -3.56 -20.90 -7.92
N ASP A 142 -3.15 -22.18 -7.90
CA ASP A 142 -1.90 -22.62 -7.27
C ASP A 142 -0.68 -21.84 -7.78
N VAL A 143 -0.75 -21.41 -9.05
CA VAL A 143 0.25 -20.62 -9.74
C VAL A 143 -0.44 -19.48 -10.49
N PHE A 144 -0.02 -18.25 -10.25
CA PHE A 144 -0.60 -17.05 -10.86
C PHE A 144 0.47 -16.04 -11.25
N PHE A 145 0.13 -15.09 -12.11
CA PHE A 145 1.07 -14.11 -12.63
C PHE A 145 0.84 -12.73 -12.03
N CYS A 146 1.90 -12.06 -11.60
CA CYS A 146 1.81 -10.73 -11.01
C CYS A 146 2.85 -9.77 -11.62
N PRO A 147 2.44 -8.58 -12.07
CA PRO A 147 3.38 -7.56 -12.53
C PRO A 147 4.21 -7.00 -11.37
N GLN A 148 5.49 -6.73 -11.64
CA GLN A 148 6.40 -6.08 -10.71
C GLN A 148 7.12 -4.94 -11.44
N SER A 149 7.34 -3.83 -10.73
CA SER A 149 8.11 -2.68 -11.22
C SER A 149 8.74 -1.94 -10.04
N ARG A 150 9.89 -2.43 -9.57
CA ARG A 150 10.52 -1.96 -8.31
C ARG A 150 12.02 -2.23 -8.24
N HIS A 151 12.74 -1.40 -7.49
CA HIS A 151 14.16 -1.54 -7.14
C HIS A 151 14.39 -2.00 -5.71
N ALA A 152 13.34 -2.35 -4.97
CA ALA A 152 13.47 -2.87 -3.62
C ALA A 152 12.61 -4.11 -3.44
N GLY A 153 12.96 -4.97 -2.49
CA GLY A 153 12.14 -6.09 -2.05
C GLY A 153 12.45 -6.51 -0.62
N MET A 154 11.99 -7.71 -0.24
CA MET A 154 12.19 -8.25 1.11
C MET A 154 12.61 -9.70 1.03
N LEU A 155 13.47 -10.12 1.97
CA LEU A 155 13.90 -11.51 2.06
C LEU A 155 12.86 -12.33 2.84
N MET A 156 12.38 -13.42 2.22
CA MET A 156 11.42 -14.35 2.85
C MET A 156 11.91 -14.89 4.21
N LYS A 157 13.23 -15.00 4.42
CA LYS A 157 13.81 -15.41 5.71
C LYS A 157 13.44 -14.49 6.88
N GLN A 158 13.20 -13.20 6.63
CA GLN A 158 12.82 -12.24 7.68
C GLN A 158 11.39 -12.52 8.16
N TRP A 159 10.48 -12.86 7.24
CA TRP A 159 9.10 -13.20 7.54
C TRP A 159 8.98 -14.47 8.40
N LYS A 160 9.76 -15.50 8.08
CA LYS A 160 9.76 -16.75 8.86
C LYS A 160 10.16 -16.55 10.32
N LYS A 161 11.10 -15.63 10.58
CA LYS A 161 11.52 -15.30 11.96
C LYS A 161 10.43 -14.58 12.76
N LEU A 162 9.62 -13.75 12.10
CA LEU A 162 8.49 -13.08 12.76
C LEU A 162 7.37 -14.06 13.11
N GLN A 163 7.13 -15.07 12.26
CA GLN A 163 6.12 -16.10 12.52
C GLN A 163 6.57 -17.15 13.55
N ASN A 164 7.87 -17.32 13.76
CA ASN A 164 8.43 -18.27 14.70
C ASN A 164 9.64 -17.67 15.44
N PRO A 165 9.43 -16.85 16.48
CA PRO A 165 10.50 -16.11 17.16
C PRO A 165 11.51 -16.99 17.93
N ALA A 166 11.28 -18.31 17.99
CA ALA A 166 12.12 -19.28 18.70
C ALA A 166 13.03 -20.12 17.78
N ALA A 167 13.16 -19.78 16.47
CA ALA A 167 13.98 -20.50 15.49
C ALA A 167 15.16 -19.68 14.94
#